data_AF-A0A2V6WZC8-F1
#
_entry.id   AF-A0A2V6WZC8-F1
#
_cell.length_a   1.000
_cell.length_b   1.000
_cell.length_c   1.000
_cell.angle_alpha   90.00
_cell.angle_beta   90.00
_cell.angle_gamma   90.00
#
_symmetry.space_group_name_H-M   'P 1'
#
loop_
_entity.id
_entity.type
_entity.pdbx_description
1 polymer ?
#
loop_
_entity_poly.entity_id
_entity_poly.type
_entity_poly.pdbx_seq_one_letter_code
_entity_poly.pdbx_strand_id
1 'polypeptide(L)'
;KRLQKPGVVRVVCDAHPHMVAWMIVHDSPYVAVTDDSGAFRIGDVPPGTYKVTMWHAGYRPKGSDKDGRPVYDEPKTMTKELTIAPKATVTVEFELK
;
A
#
# COMPACT_ATOMS: atom_id res chain seq x y z
N LYS A 1 -11.23 14.78 12.95
CA LYS A 1 -12.33 13.77 12.83
C LYS A 1 -11.68 12.41 12.57
N ARG A 2 -12.04 11.35 13.31
CA ARG A 2 -11.45 10.01 13.16
C ARG A 2 -11.83 9.41 11.79
N LEU A 3 -10.88 8.77 11.10
CA LEU A 3 -11.14 7.99 9.89
C LEU A 3 -11.78 6.66 10.31
N GLN A 4 -12.98 6.37 9.82
CA GLN A 4 -13.79 5.21 10.25
C GLN A 4 -13.91 4.12 9.19
N LYS A 5 -13.55 4.41 7.94
CA LYS A 5 -13.67 3.49 6.82
C LYS A 5 -12.29 3.09 6.33
N PRO A 6 -11.97 1.79 6.28
CA PRO A 6 -10.75 1.31 5.62
C PRO A 6 -10.69 1.77 4.17
N GLY A 7 -9.49 2.04 3.68
CA GLY A 7 -9.24 2.50 2.32
C GLY A 7 -8.02 3.42 2.20
N VAL A 8 -7.75 3.81 0.95
CA VAL A 8 -6.68 4.73 0.59
C VAL A 8 -7.24 6.15 0.57
N VAL A 9 -6.65 7.06 1.35
CA VAL A 9 -7.02 8.47 1.37
C VAL A 9 -5.89 9.28 0.75
N ARG A 10 -6.23 10.02 -0.31
CA ARG A 10 -5.34 11.00 -0.92
C ARG A 10 -5.56 12.36 -0.26
N VAL A 11 -4.51 12.92 0.32
CA VAL A 11 -4.51 14.29 0.86
C VAL A 11 -3.72 15.15 -0.10
N VAL A 12 -4.31 16.24 -0.56
CA VAL A 12 -3.68 17.16 -1.51
C VAL A 12 -3.72 18.56 -0.90
N CYS A 13 -2.64 19.33 -1.09
CA CYS A 13 -2.64 20.74 -0.73
C CYS A 13 -3.47 21.55 -1.74
N ASP A 14 -4.34 22.42 -1.23
CA ASP A 14 -5.18 23.31 -2.04
C ASP A 14 -4.36 24.31 -2.88
N ALA A 15 -3.26 24.83 -2.31
CA ALA A 15 -2.37 25.78 -2.99
C ALA A 15 -1.32 25.10 -3.89
N HIS A 16 -0.91 23.88 -3.53
CA HIS A 16 0.22 23.18 -4.12
C HIS A 16 -0.18 21.76 -4.55
N PRO A 17 -0.81 21.56 -5.72
CA PRO A 17 -1.37 20.27 -6.11
C PRO A 17 -0.36 19.11 -6.20
N HIS A 18 0.94 19.42 -6.26
CA HIS A 18 2.04 18.46 -6.22
C HIS A 18 2.32 17.92 -4.81
N MET A 19 1.95 18.67 -3.76
CA MET A 19 2.07 18.22 -2.38
C MET A 19 0.95 17.24 -2.09
N VAL A 20 1.31 15.96 -2.13
CA VAL A 20 0.40 14.85 -1.88
C VAL A 20 0.91 14.04 -0.70
N ALA A 21 0.01 13.66 0.18
CA ALA A 21 0.21 12.59 1.15
C ALA A 21 -0.81 11.49 0.89
N TRP A 22 -0.41 10.25 1.17
CA TRP A 22 -1.26 9.08 1.11
C TRP A 22 -1.41 8.51 2.51
N MET A 23 -2.65 8.25 2.92
CA MET A 23 -2.94 7.57 4.18
C MET A 23 -3.65 6.26 3.89
N ILE A 24 -3.13 5.16 4.43
CA ILE A 24 -3.77 3.85 4.37
C ILE A 24 -4.51 3.61 5.68
N VAL A 25 -5.84 3.60 5.60
CA VAL A 25 -6.71 3.26 6.73
C VAL A 25 -7.03 1.78 6.64
N HIS A 26 -6.72 1.02 7.69
CA HIS A 26 -7.00 -0.41 7.75
C HIS A 26 -7.59 -0.78 9.12
N ASP A 27 -8.31 -1.88 9.18
CA ASP A 27 -9.06 -2.40 10.34
C ASP A 27 -8.38 -3.60 11.02
N SER A 28 -7.26 -4.06 10.48
CA SER A 28 -6.40 -5.13 11.02
C SER A 28 -5.24 -4.53 11.84
N PRO A 29 -4.59 -5.21 12.78
CA PRO A 29 -3.33 -4.74 13.37
C PRO A 29 -2.08 -5.11 12.54
N TYR A 30 -2.25 -5.94 11.49
CA TYR A 30 -1.16 -6.53 10.72
C TYR A 30 -0.81 -5.67 9.50
N VAL A 31 0.33 -4.98 9.54
CA VAL A 31 0.87 -4.16 8.46
C VAL A 31 2.38 -4.32 8.39
N ALA A 32 2.94 -4.10 7.21
CA ALA A 32 4.36 -3.88 7.03
C ALA A 32 4.57 -2.86 5.90
N VAL A 33 5.68 -2.14 5.97
CA VAL A 33 6.23 -1.36 4.85
C VAL A 33 7.40 -2.19 4.31
N THR A 34 7.50 -2.29 2.99
CA THR A 34 8.63 -2.99 2.36
C THR A 34 9.94 -2.27 2.63
N ASP A 35 11.02 -3.02 2.73
CA ASP A 35 12.38 -2.46 2.73
C ASP A 35 12.85 -2.08 1.31
N ASP A 36 14.10 -1.62 1.20
CA ASP A 36 14.72 -1.18 -0.06
C ASP A 36 14.85 -2.31 -1.10
N SER A 37 14.77 -3.58 -0.68
CA SER A 37 14.77 -4.75 -1.56
C SER A 37 13.36 -5.17 -2.00
N GLY A 38 12.32 -4.51 -1.48
CA GLY A 38 10.91 -4.87 -1.69
C GLY A 38 10.42 -5.99 -0.77
N ALA A 39 11.25 -6.45 0.18
CA ALA A 39 10.87 -7.51 1.11
C ALA A 39 10.06 -6.95 2.29
N PHE A 40 9.19 -7.80 2.85
CA PHE A 40 8.41 -7.48 4.04
C PHE A 40 8.21 -8.72 4.90
N ARG A 41 7.95 -8.53 6.19
CA ARG A 41 7.58 -9.61 7.11
C ARG A 41 6.50 -9.13 8.05
N ILE A 42 5.46 -9.94 8.20
CA ILE A 42 4.41 -9.75 9.21
C ILE A 42 4.47 -10.98 10.13
N GLY A 43 4.78 -10.75 11.40
CA GLY A 43 4.85 -11.79 12.43
C GLY A 43 3.52 -12.00 13.15
N ASP A 44 3.43 -13.11 13.88
CA ASP A 44 2.37 -13.36 14.87
C ASP A 44 0.93 -13.25 14.34
N VAL A 45 0.73 -13.57 13.05
CA VAL A 45 -0.60 -13.66 12.45
C VAL A 45 -1.26 -14.99 12.86
N PRO A 46 -2.45 -14.97 13.46
CA PRO A 46 -3.18 -16.19 13.82
C PRO A 46 -3.46 -17.07 12.60
N PRO A 47 -3.67 -18.39 12.82
CA PRO A 47 -4.11 -19.27 11.74
C PRO A 47 -5.48 -18.85 11.19
N GLY A 48 -5.63 -18.90 9.87
CA GLY A 48 -6.85 -18.47 9.20
C GLY A 48 -6.63 -18.16 7.72
N THR A 49 -7.72 -17.82 7.02
CA THR A 49 -7.70 -17.35 5.64
C THR A 49 -7.80 -15.83 5.61
N TYR A 50 -6.87 -15.19 4.91
CA TYR A 50 -6.71 -13.74 4.89
C TYR A 50 -6.59 -13.22 3.46
N LYS A 51 -7.04 -11.98 3.28
CA LYS A 51 -6.71 -11.17 2.10
C LYS A 51 -5.55 -10.26 2.45
N VAL A 52 -4.43 -10.42 1.75
CA VAL A 52 -3.26 -9.55 1.85
C VAL A 52 -3.30 -8.57 0.70
N THR A 53 -3.26 -7.27 1.02
CA THR A 53 -3.31 -6.20 0.04
C THR A 53 -2.00 -5.41 0.05
N MET A 54 -1.34 -5.34 -1.10
CA MET A 54 -0.22 -4.43 -1.35
C MET A 54 -0.76 -3.16 -2.01
N TRP A 55 -0.23 -2.01 -1.60
CA TRP A 55 -0.52 -0.72 -2.20
C TRP A 55 0.79 0.05 -2.49
N HIS A 56 0.84 0.74 -3.63
CA HIS A 56 1.91 1.67 -4.00
C HIS A 56 1.34 2.94 -4.63
N ALA A 57 1.98 4.09 -4.42
CA ALA A 57 1.51 5.40 -4.89
C ALA A 57 1.59 5.65 -6.42
N GLY A 58 1.98 4.63 -7.21
CA GLY A 58 2.49 4.82 -8.57
C GLY A 58 3.99 5.09 -8.58
N TYR A 59 4.67 4.74 -9.67
CA TYR A 59 6.14 4.80 -9.79
C TYR A 59 6.63 5.09 -11.21
N ARG A 60 5.75 5.01 -12.22
CA ARG A 60 6.13 5.32 -13.60
C ARG A 60 5.93 6.80 -13.89
N PRO A 61 6.97 7.52 -14.34
CA PRO A 61 6.80 8.89 -14.80
C PRO A 61 5.79 8.95 -15.95
N LYS A 62 4.76 9.79 -15.80
CA LYS A 62 3.74 10.10 -16.81
C LYS A 62 3.94 11.48 -17.44
N GLY A 63 4.84 12.29 -16.89
CA GLY A 63 5.11 13.64 -17.36
C GLY A 63 5.64 14.51 -16.23
N SER A 64 5.46 15.82 -16.38
CA SER A 64 5.78 16.79 -15.34
C SER A 64 4.62 17.76 -15.11
N ASP A 65 4.52 18.31 -13.91
CA ASP A 65 3.60 19.41 -13.61
C ASP A 65 4.10 20.74 -14.21
N LYS A 66 3.33 21.81 -14.01
CA LYS A 66 3.67 23.16 -14.50
C LYS A 66 5.00 23.72 -13.95
N ASP A 67 5.49 23.17 -12.85
CA ASP A 67 6.73 23.56 -12.19
C ASP A 67 7.89 22.62 -12.56
N GLY A 68 7.67 21.67 -13.49
CA GLY A 68 8.66 20.70 -13.94
C GLY A 68 8.87 19.51 -13.00
N ARG A 69 8.02 19.31 -11.99
CA ARG A 69 8.13 18.16 -11.08
C ARG A 69 7.56 16.90 -11.71
N PRO A 70 8.16 15.71 -11.51
CA PRO A 70 7.65 14.47 -12.07
C PRO A 70 6.26 14.14 -11.54
N VAL A 71 5.37 13.75 -12.44
CA VAL A 71 4.05 13.18 -12.14
C VAL A 71 4.13 11.69 -12.43
N TYR A 72 3.71 10.87 -11.45
CA TYR A 72 3.70 9.42 -11.59
C TYR A 72 2.33 8.89 -12.07
N ASP A 73 2.29 7.62 -12.45
CA ASP A 73 1.06 6.92 -12.78
C ASP A 73 0.13 6.71 -11.58
N GLU A 74 -1.09 6.26 -11.84
CA GLU A 74 -2.09 6.05 -10.80
C GLU A 74 -1.65 4.99 -9.77
N PRO A 75 -2.11 5.09 -8.51
CA PRO A 75 -1.79 4.12 -7.47
C PRO A 75 -2.08 2.68 -7.89
N LYS A 76 -1.22 1.76 -7.45
CA LYS A 76 -1.35 0.33 -7.68
C LYS A 76 -1.87 -0.33 -6.41
N THR A 77 -2.91 -1.15 -6.56
CA THR A 77 -3.46 -1.99 -5.49
C THR A 77 -3.55 -3.42 -5.99
N MET A 78 -3.04 -4.37 -5.23
CA MET A 78 -3.15 -5.80 -5.53
C MET A 78 -3.54 -6.57 -4.28
N THR A 79 -4.51 -7.46 -4.40
CA THR A 79 -4.96 -8.31 -3.29
C THR A 79 -4.74 -9.77 -3.65
N LYS A 80 -4.15 -10.53 -2.72
CA LYS A 80 -4.01 -11.98 -2.81
C LYS A 80 -4.65 -12.62 -1.59
N GLU A 81 -5.30 -13.76 -1.79
CA GLU A 81 -5.86 -14.57 -0.71
C GLU A 81 -4.88 -15.68 -0.35
N LEU A 82 -4.72 -15.94 0.94
CA LEU A 82 -3.88 -17.03 1.45
C LEU A 82 -4.44 -17.62 2.73
N THR A 83 -4.02 -18.84 3.05
CA THR A 83 -4.40 -19.54 4.29
C THR A 83 -3.14 -19.86 5.10
N ILE A 84 -3.12 -19.42 6.36
CA ILE A 84 -2.06 -19.70 7.33
C ILE A 84 -2.51 -20.87 8.21
N ALA A 85 -1.83 -22.00 8.11
CA ALA A 85 -2.03 -23.14 9.01
C ALA A 85 -1.35 -22.89 10.38
N PRO A 86 -1.74 -23.61 11.46
CA PRO A 86 -1.10 -23.48 12.77
C PRO A 86 0.43 -23.62 12.72
N LYS A 87 1.14 -22.62 13.26
CA LYS A 87 2.61 -22.53 13.29
C LYS A 87 3.28 -22.52 11.91
N ALA A 88 2.53 -22.29 10.83
CA ALA A 88 3.08 -22.22 9.48
C ALA A 88 3.54 -20.80 9.13
N THR A 89 4.48 -20.73 8.19
CA THR A 89 4.83 -19.50 7.48
C THR A 89 4.34 -19.63 6.04
N VAL A 90 3.76 -18.56 5.50
CA VAL A 90 3.27 -18.50 4.12
C VAL A 90 3.97 -17.34 3.42
N THR A 91 4.49 -17.60 2.22
CA THR A 91 5.08 -16.57 1.36
C THR A 91 4.04 -16.10 0.34
N VAL A 92 3.97 -14.79 0.16
CA VAL A 92 3.17 -14.17 -0.90
C VAL A 92 4.02 -13.12 -1.61
N GLU A 93 4.01 -13.18 -2.93
CA GLU A 93 4.77 -12.26 -3.78
C GLU A 93 3.83 -11.28 -4.46
N PHE A 94 4.25 -10.04 -4.66
CA PHE A 94 3.52 -9.05 -5.44
C PHE A 94 4.44 -8.50 -6.52
N GLU A 95 3.98 -8.56 -7.77
CA GLU A 95 4.71 -7.99 -8.91
C GLU A 95 4.02 -6.72 -9.38
N LEU A 96 4.70 -5.59 -9.20
CA LEU A 96 4.26 -4.32 -9.77
C LEU A 96 4.61 -4.31 -11.27
N LYS A 97 3.56 -4.45 -12.10
CA LYS A 97 3.64 -4.28 -13.55
C LYS A 97 3.18 -2.92 -14.01
#